data_AF-A0A1F6QC65-F1
#
_entry.id   AF-A0A1F6QC65-F1
#
_cell.length_a   1.000
_cell.length_b   1.000
_cell.length_c   1.000
_cell.angle_alpha   90.00
_cell.angle_beta   90.00
_cell.angle_gamma   90.00
#
_symmetry.space_group_name_H-M   'P 1'
#
loop_
_entity.id
_entity.type
_entity.pdbx_description
1 polymer ?
#
loop_
_entity_poly.entity_id
_entity_poly.type
_entity_poly.pdbx_seq_one_letter_code
_entity_poly.pdbx_strand_id
1 'polypeptide(L)'
;MLKVIGTIQCTGKDNQVRDFTIFEQDENHNKNEYHYLLQKNVIFDMSVDSFQLTLKEIDKVNLQLISINKNDEELYGAKGIPESVLPFISNLKQKNIKSSRTRIGIKGEFRTEDADKMWKRLFEKKIASYDSDNDYYYVFPINLSFIK
;
A
#
# COMPACT_ATOMS: atom_id res chain seq x y z
N MET A 1 -9.36 0.58 17.22
CA MET A 1 -10.64 0.00 16.72
C MET A 1 -10.46 -0.30 15.23
N LEU A 2 -10.97 -1.42 14.72
CA LEU A 2 -10.87 -1.72 13.28
C LEU A 2 -12.12 -1.24 12.55
N LYS A 3 -11.93 -0.51 11.45
CA LYS A 3 -12.99 -0.02 10.58
C LYS A 3 -12.83 -0.62 9.19
N VAL A 4 -13.88 -1.22 8.66
CA VAL A 4 -13.91 -1.62 7.24
C VAL A 4 -13.95 -0.36 6.39
N ILE A 5 -12.99 -0.22 5.46
CA ILE A 5 -12.90 0.94 4.56
C ILE A 5 -13.17 0.59 3.10
N GLY A 6 -13.19 -0.70 2.75
CA GLY A 6 -13.58 -1.16 1.43
C GLY A 6 -13.14 -2.59 1.14
N THR A 7 -13.29 -2.97 -0.13
CA THR A 7 -12.85 -4.24 -0.67
C THR A 7 -12.04 -3.99 -1.95
N ILE A 8 -11.06 -4.85 -2.21
CA ILE A 8 -10.28 -4.85 -3.44
C ILE A 8 -10.23 -6.25 -4.02
N GLN A 9 -10.17 -6.34 -5.35
CA GLN A 9 -9.89 -7.59 -6.05
C GLN A 9 -8.41 -7.64 -6.41
N CYS A 10 -7.77 -8.77 -6.15
CA CYS A 10 -6.36 -8.98 -6.45
C CYS A 10 -6.16 -10.33 -7.14
N THR A 11 -5.28 -10.37 -8.14
CA THR A 11 -4.89 -11.61 -8.82
C THR A 11 -3.62 -12.17 -8.19
N GLY A 12 -3.73 -13.32 -7.51
CA GLY A 12 -2.59 -14.01 -6.88
C GLY A 12 -1.58 -14.55 -7.90
N LYS A 13 -0.46 -15.09 -7.39
CA LYS A 13 0.61 -15.71 -8.21
C LYS A 13 0.12 -16.96 -8.96
N ASP A 14 -0.90 -17.60 -8.42
CA ASP A 14 -1.62 -18.73 -8.99
C ASP A 14 -2.66 -18.32 -10.04
N ASN A 15 -2.67 -17.04 -10.44
CA ASN A 15 -3.63 -16.43 -11.36
C ASN A 15 -5.09 -16.46 -10.89
N GLN A 16 -5.34 -16.78 -9.62
CA GLN A 16 -6.68 -16.78 -9.05
C GLN A 16 -7.02 -15.37 -8.55
N VAL A 17 -8.20 -14.88 -8.94
CA VAL A 17 -8.74 -13.60 -8.47
C VAL A 17 -9.42 -13.81 -7.12
N ARG A 18 -9.10 -12.96 -6.15
CA ARG A 18 -9.65 -13.01 -4.79
C ARG A 18 -10.03 -11.61 -4.32
N ASP A 19 -11.08 -11.57 -3.53
CA ASP A 19 -11.48 -10.36 -2.82
C ASP A 19 -10.77 -10.29 -1.46
N PHE A 20 -10.31 -9.10 -1.11
CA PHE A 20 -9.79 -8.78 0.22
C PHE A 20 -10.55 -7.61 0.79
N THR A 21 -11.00 -7.74 2.05
CA THR A 21 -11.53 -6.66 2.84
C THR A 21 -10.38 -5.88 3.46
N ILE A 22 -10.45 -4.56 3.36
CA ILE A 22 -9.46 -3.65 3.92
C ILE A 22 -10.01 -3.07 5.22
N PHE A 23 -9.25 -3.29 6.29
CA PHE A 23 -9.52 -2.74 7.61
C PHE A 23 -8.50 -1.63 7.89
N GLU A 24 -8.99 -0.46 8.29
CA GLU A 24 -8.18 0.60 8.87
C GLU A 24 -8.18 0.44 10.39
N GLN A 25 -6.99 0.37 10.97
CA GLN A 25 -6.80 0.28 12.41
C GLN A 25 -6.64 1.70 12.98
N ASP A 26 -7.63 2.10 13.76
CA ASP A 26 -7.60 3.32 14.55
C ASP A 26 -6.73 3.06 15.79
N GLU A 27 -5.44 3.39 15.69
CA GLU A 27 -4.50 3.37 16.81
C GLU A 27 -4.30 4.79 17.35
N ASN A 28 -4.71 5.01 18.60
CA ASN A 28 -4.59 6.29 19.30
C ASN A 28 -3.13 6.74 19.59
N HIS A 29 -2.13 5.99 19.13
CA HIS A 29 -0.75 6.14 19.57
C HIS A 29 0.10 7.05 18.68
N ASN A 30 -0.15 7.11 17.38
CA ASN A 30 0.67 7.91 16.45
C ASN A 30 -0.20 8.61 15.41
N LYS A 31 -0.51 9.89 15.63
CA LYS A 31 -1.48 10.68 14.83
C LYS A 31 -1.14 10.83 13.35
N ASN A 32 0.06 10.45 12.94
CA ASN A 32 0.57 10.60 11.58
C ASN A 32 0.74 9.25 10.86
N GLU A 33 0.32 8.13 11.45
CA GLU A 33 0.43 6.80 10.82
C GLU A 33 -0.95 6.20 10.59
N TYR A 34 -1.08 5.52 9.46
CA TYR A 34 -2.27 4.80 9.04
C TYR A 34 -1.91 3.33 8.89
N HIS A 35 -2.59 2.49 9.66
CA HIS A 35 -2.35 1.05 9.70
C HIS A 35 -3.50 0.34 8.98
N TYR A 36 -3.16 -0.46 7.99
CA TYR A 36 -4.11 -1.20 7.18
C TYR A 36 -3.85 -2.70 7.30
N LEU A 37 -4.92 -3.45 7.49
CA LEU A 37 -4.94 -4.90 7.49
C LEU A 37 -5.84 -5.39 6.36
N LEU A 38 -5.39 -6.39 5.63
CA LEU A 38 -6.13 -7.00 4.53
C LEU A 38 -6.31 -8.48 4.80
N GLN A 39 -7.57 -8.93 4.78
CA GLN A 39 -7.96 -10.32 4.95
C GLN A 39 -8.99 -10.70 3.88
N LYS A 40 -9.06 -11.99 3.54
CA LYS A 40 -10.11 -12.52 2.66
C LYS A 40 -11.51 -12.50 3.31
N ASN A 41 -11.54 -12.45 4.64
CA ASN A 41 -12.77 -12.46 5.43
C ASN A 41 -13.40 -11.07 5.49
N VAL A 42 -14.74 -11.02 5.43
CA VAL A 42 -15.52 -9.78 5.57
C VAL A 42 -15.50 -9.25 7.01
N ILE A 43 -15.44 -10.16 7.97
CA ILE A 43 -15.30 -9.86 9.40
C ILE A 43 -13.85 -10.13 9.78
N PHE A 44 -13.23 -9.17 10.47
CA PHE A 44 -11.84 -9.33 10.89
C PHE A 44 -11.71 -10.50 11.88
N ASP A 45 -10.77 -11.39 11.60
CA ASP A 45 -10.48 -12.55 12.41
C ASP A 45 -9.02 -12.51 12.88
N MET A 46 -8.80 -12.32 14.18
CA MET A 46 -7.45 -12.27 14.76
C MET A 46 -6.71 -13.61 14.69
N SER A 47 -7.43 -14.72 14.47
CA SER A 47 -6.83 -16.05 14.35
C SER A 47 -6.29 -16.35 12.95
N VAL A 48 -6.55 -15.46 11.98
CA VAL A 48 -6.12 -15.59 10.59
C VAL A 48 -5.07 -14.53 10.29
N ASP A 49 -4.01 -14.93 9.60
CA ASP A 49 -3.00 -13.99 9.14
C ASP A 49 -3.59 -12.92 8.21
N SER A 50 -2.92 -11.78 8.15
CA SER A 50 -3.32 -10.64 7.33
C SER A 50 -2.12 -10.05 6.61
N PHE A 51 -2.39 -9.48 5.44
CA PHE A 51 -1.43 -8.59 4.81
C PHE A 51 -1.52 -7.23 5.49
N GLN A 52 -0.38 -6.71 5.93
CA GLN A 52 -0.27 -5.48 6.71
C GLN A 52 0.44 -4.41 5.91
N LEU A 53 -0.04 -3.18 6.04
CA LEU A 53 0.52 -2.03 5.37
C LEU A 53 0.43 -0.81 6.29
N THR A 54 1.55 -0.10 6.45
CA THR A 54 1.61 1.13 7.25
C THR A 54 2.06 2.30 6.40
N LEU A 55 1.24 3.35 6.38
CA LEU A 55 1.57 4.62 5.74
C LEU A 55 1.83 5.68 6.79
N LYS A 56 2.82 6.52 6.56
CA LYS A 56 3.11 7.69 7.38
C LYS A 56 2.82 8.97 6.62
N GLU A 57 2.08 9.89 7.21
CA GLU A 57 1.90 11.23 6.69
C GLU A 57 3.22 12.00 6.81
N ILE A 58 3.73 12.46 5.66
CA ILE A 58 4.95 13.28 5.58
C ILE A 58 4.63 14.74 5.29
N ASP A 59 3.50 15.02 4.62
CA ASP A 59 2.91 16.34 4.45
C ASP A 59 1.42 16.23 4.07
N LYS A 60 0.78 17.39 3.82
CA LYS A 60 -0.67 17.47 3.54
C LYS A 60 -1.11 16.69 2.30
N VAL A 61 -0.23 16.45 1.34
CA VAL A 61 -0.57 15.82 0.05
C VAL A 61 0.14 14.49 -0.17
N ASN A 62 1.08 14.12 0.71
CA ASN A 62 1.90 12.91 0.57
C ASN A 62 1.85 12.03 1.82
N LEU A 63 1.66 10.75 1.57
CA LEU A 63 1.90 9.64 2.47
C LEU A 63 3.15 8.89 2.02
N GLN A 64 3.85 8.26 2.94
CA GLN A 64 4.98 7.39 2.68
C GLN A 64 4.66 5.97 3.14
N LEU A 65 4.91 4.98 2.28
CA LEU A 65 4.85 3.57 2.67
C LEU A 65 6.08 3.21 3.49
N ILE A 66 5.89 3.03 4.80
CA ILE A 66 6.97 2.75 5.75
C ILE A 66 7.06 1.28 6.17
N SER A 67 5.97 0.53 6.04
CA SER A 67 5.96 -0.92 6.33
C SER A 67 4.98 -1.65 5.43
N ILE A 68 5.37 -2.85 5.00
CA ILE A 68 4.53 -3.79 4.28
C ILE A 68 4.92 -5.21 4.69
N ASN A 69 3.96 -6.00 5.14
CA ASN A 69 4.20 -7.36 5.62
C ASN A 69 3.12 -8.31 5.10
N LYS A 70 3.53 -9.51 4.71
CA LYS A 70 2.65 -10.59 4.25
C LYS A 70 2.50 -11.72 5.27
N ASN A 71 3.16 -11.62 6.44
CA ASN A 71 3.17 -12.61 7.51
C ASN A 71 3.49 -14.04 7.04
N ASP A 72 4.43 -14.18 6.09
CA ASP A 72 4.84 -15.46 5.50
C ASP A 72 3.75 -16.34 4.84
N GLU A 73 2.51 -15.87 4.80
CA GLU A 73 1.42 -16.54 4.12
C GLU A 73 1.57 -16.50 2.60
N GLU A 74 1.54 -17.67 1.95
CA GLU A 74 1.67 -17.77 0.50
C GLU A 74 0.54 -17.05 -0.23
N LEU A 75 -0.67 -17.06 0.35
CA LEU A 75 -1.85 -16.38 -0.17
C LEU A 75 -1.61 -14.86 -0.34
N TYR A 76 -0.88 -14.26 0.61
CA TYR A 76 -0.51 -12.86 0.60
C TYR A 76 0.88 -12.64 -0.03
N GLY A 77 1.65 -13.71 -0.19
CA GLY A 77 2.98 -13.77 -0.77
C GLY A 77 2.99 -13.72 -2.28
N ALA A 78 2.22 -12.83 -2.89
CA ALA A 78 2.05 -12.83 -4.33
C ALA A 78 1.55 -11.50 -4.89
N LYS A 79 1.93 -11.24 -6.15
CA LYS A 79 1.61 -10.08 -6.98
C LYS A 79 0.13 -9.70 -6.84
N GLY A 80 -0.22 -8.42 -6.96
CA GLY A 80 -1.61 -7.97 -7.04
C GLY A 80 -2.09 -7.17 -5.83
N ILE A 81 -1.77 -7.58 -4.60
CA ILE A 81 -2.24 -6.84 -3.41
C ILE A 81 -1.70 -5.40 -3.41
N PRO A 82 -0.39 -5.14 -3.51
CA PRO A 82 0.14 -3.78 -3.63
C PRO A 82 -0.45 -3.00 -4.83
N GLU A 83 -0.61 -3.68 -5.97
CA GLU A 83 -1.19 -3.11 -7.19
C GLU A 83 -2.62 -2.63 -7.03
N SER A 84 -3.43 -3.30 -6.22
CA SER A 84 -4.82 -2.92 -5.96
C SER A 84 -4.97 -2.00 -4.76
N VAL A 85 -4.23 -2.24 -3.67
CA VAL A 85 -4.42 -1.51 -2.41
C VAL A 85 -3.82 -0.11 -2.43
N LEU A 86 -2.66 0.11 -3.08
CA LEU A 86 -2.04 1.43 -3.08
C LEU A 86 -2.87 2.45 -3.85
N PRO A 87 -3.40 2.18 -5.07
CA PRO A 87 -4.31 3.10 -5.74
C PRO A 87 -5.60 3.31 -4.95
N PHE A 88 -6.15 2.24 -4.34
CA PHE A 88 -7.35 2.35 -3.52
C PHE A 88 -7.14 3.33 -2.35
N ILE A 89 -6.07 3.17 -1.57
CA ILE A 89 -5.79 4.06 -0.42
C ILE A 89 -5.46 5.47 -0.91
N SER A 90 -4.68 5.62 -1.98
CA SER A 90 -4.34 6.94 -2.54
C SER A 90 -5.60 7.72 -2.93
N ASN A 91 -6.56 7.05 -3.59
CA ASN A 91 -7.87 7.61 -3.90
C ASN A 91 -8.71 7.90 -2.66
N LEU A 92 -8.78 6.96 -1.71
CA LEU A 92 -9.56 7.13 -0.49
C LEU A 92 -9.08 8.35 0.32
N LYS A 93 -7.77 8.54 0.42
CA LYS A 93 -7.16 9.63 1.19
C LYS A 93 -6.97 10.91 0.38
N GLN A 94 -7.14 10.87 -0.94
CA GLN A 94 -6.83 11.97 -1.87
C GLN A 94 -5.38 12.48 -1.67
N LYS A 95 -4.45 11.54 -1.48
CA LYS A 95 -3.02 11.82 -1.23
C LYS A 95 -2.15 10.90 -2.07
N ASN A 96 -0.97 11.38 -2.42
CA ASN A 96 0.03 10.60 -3.11
C ASN A 96 0.65 9.60 -2.13
N ILE A 97 0.96 8.38 -2.56
CA ILE A 97 1.70 7.42 -1.74
C ILE A 97 3.09 7.26 -2.34
N LYS A 98 4.12 7.57 -1.55
CA LYS A 98 5.52 7.51 -1.94
C LYS A 98 6.22 6.29 -1.34
N SER A 99 7.19 5.75 -2.07
CA SER A 99 8.17 4.83 -1.51
C SER A 99 9.18 5.59 -0.64
N SER A 100 9.84 4.88 0.28
CA SER A 100 11.12 5.34 0.83
C SER A 100 12.17 5.53 -0.28
N ARG A 101 13.08 6.48 -0.06
CA ARG A 101 14.29 6.76 -0.86
C ARG A 101 15.42 5.80 -0.49
N THR A 102 16.40 5.67 -1.38
CA THR A 102 17.59 4.81 -1.19
C THR A 102 18.92 5.56 -1.29
N ARG A 103 19.00 6.62 -2.10
CA ARG A 103 20.24 7.30 -2.49
C ARG A 103 20.42 8.67 -1.88
N ILE A 104 19.33 9.28 -1.42
CA ILE A 104 19.38 10.57 -0.74
C ILE A 104 19.52 10.24 0.75
N GLY A 105 20.66 10.59 1.35
CA GLY A 105 21.06 10.22 2.72
C GLY A 105 20.18 10.77 3.86
N ILE A 106 18.87 10.64 3.72
CA ILE A 106 17.88 10.93 4.75
C ILE A 106 17.99 9.83 5.80
N LYS A 107 18.44 10.23 6.98
CA LYS A 107 18.66 9.31 8.10
C LYS A 107 17.35 8.60 8.45
N GLY A 108 17.38 7.27 8.41
CA GLY A 108 16.24 6.42 8.77
C GLY A 108 15.27 6.13 7.63
N GLU A 109 15.57 6.58 6.40
CA GLU A 109 14.81 6.22 5.21
C GLU A 109 15.59 5.19 4.39
N PHE A 110 14.98 4.03 4.15
CA PHE A 110 15.52 3.01 3.26
C PHE A 110 14.40 2.22 2.61
N ARG A 111 14.66 1.69 1.42
CA ARG A 111 13.80 0.75 0.70
C ARG A 111 14.56 -0.56 0.58
N THR A 112 14.00 -1.65 1.11
CA THR A 112 14.60 -2.99 0.95
C THR A 112 14.55 -3.42 -0.51
N GLU A 113 15.38 -4.40 -0.89
CA GLU A 113 15.37 -4.93 -2.27
C GLU A 113 14.00 -5.48 -2.68
N ASP A 114 13.29 -6.13 -1.77
CA ASP A 114 11.97 -6.67 -2.05
C ASP A 114 10.90 -5.57 -2.20
N ALA A 115 10.99 -4.51 -1.41
CA ALA A 115 10.17 -3.32 -1.61
C ALA A 115 10.49 -2.66 -2.95
N ASP A 116 11.77 -2.56 -3.34
CA ASP A 116 12.17 -2.02 -4.64
C ASP A 116 11.63 -2.86 -5.82
N LYS A 117 11.68 -4.19 -5.73
CA LYS A 117 11.06 -5.09 -6.73
C LYS A 117 9.55 -4.87 -6.85
N MET A 118 8.86 -4.66 -5.73
CA MET A 118 7.42 -4.36 -5.71
C MET A 118 7.13 -3.03 -6.43
N TRP A 119 7.89 -1.97 -6.10
CA TRP A 119 7.72 -0.65 -6.72
C TRP A 119 8.08 -0.62 -8.20
N LYS A 120 9.16 -1.29 -8.62
CA LYS A 120 9.50 -1.49 -10.03
C LYS A 120 8.37 -2.16 -10.80
N ARG A 121 7.77 -3.20 -10.23
CA ARG A 121 6.61 -3.89 -10.85
C ARG A 121 5.40 -2.96 -11.00
N LEU A 122 5.13 -2.10 -10.01
CA LEU A 122 4.07 -1.09 -10.10
C LEU A 122 4.37 -0.06 -11.20
N PHE A 123 5.63 0.35 -11.34
CA PHE A 123 6.09 1.25 -12.39
C PHE A 123 5.95 0.62 -13.79
N GLU A 124 6.41 -0.62 -13.98
CA GLU A 124 6.26 -1.37 -15.23
C GLU A 124 4.80 -1.54 -15.65
N LYS A 125 3.90 -1.67 -14.67
CA LYS A 125 2.44 -1.73 -14.88
C LYS A 125 1.77 -0.38 -15.08
N LYS A 126 2.52 0.73 -15.08
CA LYS A 126 2.01 2.11 -15.15
C LYS A 126 1.03 2.49 -14.03
N ILE A 127 1.13 1.80 -12.88
CA ILE A 127 0.36 2.09 -11.67
C ILE A 127 1.09 3.14 -10.83
N ALA A 128 2.42 3.07 -10.83
CA ALA A 128 3.29 4.05 -10.19
C ALA A 128 4.15 4.76 -11.23
N SER A 129 4.68 5.90 -10.85
CA SER A 129 5.74 6.62 -11.57
C SER A 129 6.99 6.67 -10.69
N TYR A 130 8.13 6.99 -11.30
CA TYR A 130 9.43 7.11 -10.62
C TYR A 130 10.01 8.51 -10.82
N ASP A 131 10.39 9.16 -9.73
CA ASP A 131 11.11 10.44 -9.71
C ASP A 131 12.59 10.13 -9.52
N SER A 132 13.38 10.24 -10.59
CA SER A 132 14.82 9.92 -10.57
C SER A 132 15.64 10.94 -9.81
N ASP A 133 15.21 12.21 -9.79
CA ASP A 133 15.93 13.30 -9.16
C ASP A 133 15.83 13.18 -7.64
N ASN A 134 14.69 12.69 -7.15
CA ASN A 134 14.42 12.51 -5.73
C ASN A 134 14.48 11.05 -5.24
N ASP A 135 14.70 10.09 -6.14
CA ASP A 135 14.80 8.64 -5.88
C ASP A 135 13.62 8.06 -5.10
N TYR A 136 12.39 8.32 -5.56
CA TYR A 136 11.21 7.66 -5.02
C TYR A 136 10.21 7.28 -6.11
N TYR A 137 9.50 6.19 -5.87
CA TYR A 137 8.29 5.84 -6.60
C TYR A 137 7.09 6.50 -5.96
N TYR A 138 6.05 6.74 -6.75
CA TYR A 138 4.81 7.30 -6.24
C TYR A 138 3.58 6.81 -7.00
N VAL A 139 2.48 6.64 -6.25
CA VAL A 139 1.12 6.45 -6.77
C VAL A 139 0.34 7.74 -6.53
N PHE A 140 -0.37 8.20 -7.56
CA PHE A 140 -1.24 9.37 -7.49
C PHE A 140 -2.71 8.98 -7.34
N PRO A 141 -3.53 9.81 -6.67
CA PRO A 141 -4.97 9.65 -6.73
C PRO A 141 -5.45 9.85 -8.18
N ILE A 142 -6.33 8.97 -8.63
CA ILE A 142 -7.03 9.08 -9.90
C ILE A 142 -8.00 10.26 -9.77
N ASN A 143 -7.73 11.33 -10.49
CA ASN A 143 -8.67 12.42 -10.62
C ASN A 143 -9.77 12.04 -11.62
N LEU A 144 -10.88 11.51 -11.10
CA LEU A 144 -12.03 11.08 -11.91
C LEU A 144 -12.73 12.24 -12.65
N SER A 145 -12.36 13.50 -12.40
CA SER A 145 -12.95 14.66 -13.09
C SER A 145 -12.58 14.78 -14.59
N PHE A 146 -11.68 13.93 -15.09
CA PHE A 146 -11.24 13.93 -16.50
C PHE A 146 -11.76 12.75 -17.33
N ILE A 147 -12.59 11.86 -16.77
CA ILE A 147 -13.29 10.85 -17.55
C ILE A 147 -14.66 11.43 -17.92
N LYS A 148 -14.70 12.15 -19.05
CA LYS A 148 -15.93 12.53 -19.75
C LYS A 148 -16.28 11.49 -20.82
#